data_AF-A0A286XLQ1-F1
#
_entry.id   AF-A0A286XLQ1-F1
#
_cell.length_a   1.000
_cell.length_b   1.000
_cell.length_c   1.000
_cell.angle_alpha   90.00
_cell.angle_beta   90.00
_cell.angle_gamma   90.00
#
_symmetry.space_group_name_H-M   'P 1'
#
loop_
_entity.id
_entity.type
_entity.pdbx_description
1 polymer ?
#
loop_
_entity_poly.entity_id
_entity_poly.type
_entity_poly.pdbx_seq_one_letter_code
_entity_poly.pdbx_strand_id
1 'polypeptide(L)'
;GLVDCHCHLSDPDFDGDLDDVLEKAKKANIVAIVAVAEHSGEFEKIIQLSKRYSGFIFPCLGVHPVQGLSLEDQRSVTLKDLDAALPIIENYKDQLLAIGEVGLDFSPRFAGTDEQKEEQRQVLIRQIQLAKRLNLPLNVHSRSAGRPTINLLREQEAETCETVTFDIYLLRNRFTCTRTRKTGTK
;
A
#
# COMPACT_ATOMS: atom_id res chain seq x y z
N GLY A 1 -15.93 3.36 -15.47
CA GLY A 1 -14.51 3.64 -15.31
C GLY A 1 -13.83 2.47 -14.65
N LEU A 2 -12.55 2.30 -14.91
CA LEU A 2 -11.65 1.37 -14.22
C LEU A 2 -10.96 2.08 -13.07
N VAL A 3 -10.63 1.35 -12.01
CA VAL A 3 -9.83 1.86 -10.90
C VAL A 3 -8.49 1.15 -10.95
N ASP A 4 -7.41 1.92 -10.95
CA ASP A 4 -6.08 1.38 -10.69
C ASP A 4 -5.90 1.32 -9.18
N CYS A 5 -5.91 0.11 -8.62
CA CYS A 5 -5.89 -0.11 -7.18
C CYS A 5 -4.48 -0.04 -6.58
N HIS A 6 -3.42 0.11 -7.38
CA HIS A 6 -2.05 0.08 -6.91
C HIS A 6 -1.10 0.67 -7.96
N CYS A 7 -0.56 1.87 -7.72
CA CYS A 7 0.38 2.52 -8.62
C CYS A 7 1.40 3.39 -7.87
N HIS A 8 2.66 3.40 -8.32
CA HIS A 8 3.74 4.23 -7.76
C HIS A 8 3.87 5.55 -8.53
N LEU A 9 2.89 6.45 -8.42
CA LEU A 9 2.93 7.74 -9.11
C LEU A 9 4.00 8.71 -8.57
N SER A 10 4.57 8.41 -7.41
CA SER A 10 5.70 9.12 -6.81
C SER A 10 7.06 8.72 -7.38
N ASP A 11 7.13 7.67 -8.21
CA ASP A 11 8.38 7.19 -8.81
C ASP A 11 9.04 8.30 -9.66
N PRO A 12 10.38 8.50 -9.56
CA PRO A 12 11.12 9.44 -10.40
C PRO A 12 10.91 9.25 -11.91
N ASP A 13 10.57 8.04 -12.37
CA ASP A 13 10.30 7.75 -13.79
C ASP A 13 9.15 8.60 -14.35
N PHE A 14 8.23 9.09 -13.50
CA PHE A 14 7.13 9.96 -13.89
C PHE A 14 7.40 11.46 -13.77
N ASP A 15 8.56 11.89 -13.25
CA ASP A 15 8.81 13.32 -12.98
C ASP A 15 8.78 14.20 -14.24
N GLY A 16 9.05 13.62 -15.41
CA GLY A 16 9.06 14.32 -16.69
C GLY A 16 7.70 14.49 -17.37
N ASP A 17 6.74 13.59 -17.10
CA ASP A 17 5.52 13.47 -17.90
C ASP A 17 4.25 13.06 -17.13
N LEU A 18 4.27 13.05 -15.79
CA LEU A 18 3.15 12.62 -14.94
C LEU A 18 1.80 13.23 -15.34
N ASP A 19 1.76 14.54 -15.63
CA ASP A 19 0.53 15.22 -16.02
C ASP A 19 -0.06 14.65 -17.33
N ASP A 20 0.79 14.36 -18.32
CA ASP A 20 0.36 13.76 -19.59
C ASP A 20 -0.06 12.30 -19.40
N VAL A 21 0.65 11.54 -18.56
CA VAL A 21 0.27 10.18 -18.18
C VAL A 21 -1.12 10.15 -17.54
N LEU A 22 -1.41 11.05 -16.60
CA LEU A 22 -2.70 11.13 -15.92
C LEU A 22 -3.83 11.57 -16.88
N GLU A 23 -3.57 12.48 -17.81
CA GLU A 23 -4.55 12.87 -18.83
C GLU A 23 -4.84 11.72 -19.82
N LYS A 24 -3.82 10.95 -20.20
CA LYS A 24 -4.00 9.72 -20.98
C LYS A 24 -4.80 8.68 -20.20
N ALA A 25 -4.54 8.50 -18.90
CA ALA A 25 -5.29 7.58 -18.04
C ALA A 25 -6.78 7.93 -17.99
N LYS A 26 -7.13 9.21 -17.82
CA LYS A 26 -8.53 9.68 -17.87
C LYS A 26 -9.19 9.39 -19.22
N LYS A 27 -8.49 9.65 -20.34
CA LYS A 27 -8.99 9.33 -21.69
C LYS A 27 -9.16 7.82 -21.92
N ALA A 28 -8.36 7.00 -21.24
CA ALA A 28 -8.47 5.55 -21.21
C ALA A 28 -9.55 5.04 -20.23
N ASN A 29 -10.40 5.91 -19.68
CA ASN A 29 -11.50 5.59 -18.78
C ASN A 29 -11.06 5.04 -17.41
N ILE A 30 -9.84 5.36 -16.97
CA ILE A 30 -9.46 5.27 -15.55
C ILE A 30 -10.20 6.39 -14.81
N VAL A 31 -10.86 6.07 -13.70
CA VAL A 31 -11.66 7.02 -12.90
C VAL A 31 -11.10 7.25 -11.50
N ALA A 32 -10.18 6.41 -11.05
CA ALA A 32 -9.43 6.58 -9.81
C ALA A 32 -8.11 5.82 -9.86
N ILE A 33 -7.09 6.34 -9.18
CA ILE A 33 -5.79 5.71 -8.99
C ILE A 33 -5.46 5.73 -7.51
N VAL A 34 -5.08 4.58 -6.97
CA VAL A 34 -4.58 4.44 -5.60
C VAL A 34 -3.06 4.52 -5.64
N ALA A 35 -2.52 5.64 -5.17
CA ALA A 35 -1.08 5.91 -5.16
C ALA A 35 -0.47 5.38 -3.87
N VAL A 36 0.47 4.43 -3.97
CA VAL A 36 1.11 3.77 -2.82
C VAL A 36 2.53 4.27 -2.60
N ALA A 37 2.96 4.26 -1.35
CA ALA A 37 4.32 4.56 -0.95
C ALA A 37 5.14 3.26 -0.74
N GLU A 38 6.43 3.29 -1.06
CA GLU A 38 7.45 2.36 -0.63
C GLU A 38 8.25 2.83 0.61
N HIS A 39 8.53 4.14 0.74
CA HIS A 39 9.37 4.71 1.80
C HIS A 39 8.93 6.11 2.25
N SER A 40 9.30 6.53 3.47
CA SER A 40 8.86 7.80 4.05
C SER A 40 9.24 9.06 3.25
N GLY A 41 10.32 9.01 2.47
CA GLY A 41 10.78 10.13 1.64
C GLY A 41 9.80 10.58 0.54
N GLU A 42 8.82 9.76 0.17
CA GLU A 42 7.86 10.11 -0.89
C GLU A 42 6.50 10.57 -0.35
N PHE A 43 6.26 10.43 0.96
CA PHE A 43 4.94 10.62 1.56
C PHE A 43 4.38 12.01 1.24
N GLU A 44 5.22 13.04 1.34
CA GLU A 44 4.82 14.41 1.02
C GLU A 44 4.46 14.57 -0.46
N LYS A 45 5.20 13.94 -1.38
CA LYS A 45 4.91 13.94 -2.81
C LYS A 45 3.55 13.28 -3.09
N ILE A 46 3.27 12.12 -2.50
CA ILE A 46 1.98 11.42 -2.65
C ILE A 46 0.82 12.28 -2.13
N ILE A 47 0.97 12.92 -0.97
CA ILE A 47 -0.06 13.81 -0.40
C ILE A 47 -0.26 15.06 -1.28
N GLN A 48 0.80 15.62 -1.86
CA GLN A 48 0.67 16.74 -2.79
C GLN A 48 -0.04 16.31 -4.09
N LEU A 49 0.26 15.13 -4.60
CA LEU A 49 -0.42 14.57 -5.78
C LEU A 49 -1.91 14.34 -5.52
N SER A 50 -2.28 13.78 -4.38
CA SER A 50 -3.71 13.57 -4.04
C SER A 50 -4.47 14.89 -3.90
N LYS A 51 -3.84 15.94 -3.39
CA LYS A 51 -4.42 17.29 -3.33
C LYS A 51 -4.55 17.91 -4.72
N ARG A 52 -3.52 17.81 -5.56
CA ARG A 52 -3.50 18.36 -6.92
C ARG A 52 -4.55 17.68 -7.82
N TYR A 53 -4.72 16.38 -7.66
CA TYR A 53 -5.63 15.54 -8.42
C TYR A 53 -6.78 15.01 -7.54
N SER A 54 -7.37 15.91 -6.76
CA SER A 54 -8.44 15.57 -5.82
C SER A 54 -9.62 14.88 -6.50
N GLY A 55 -10.09 13.78 -5.90
CA GLY A 55 -11.15 12.93 -6.45
C GLY A 55 -10.69 11.96 -7.54
N PHE A 56 -9.41 11.97 -7.92
CA PHE A 56 -8.82 11.05 -8.90
C PHE A 56 -7.67 10.23 -8.30
N ILE A 57 -6.77 10.86 -7.54
CA ILE A 57 -5.67 10.18 -6.85
C ILE A 57 -6.01 10.02 -5.36
N PHE A 58 -5.90 8.79 -4.87
CA PHE A 58 -6.16 8.41 -3.49
C PHE A 58 -4.87 7.92 -2.83
N PRO A 59 -4.40 8.57 -1.76
CA PRO A 59 -3.07 8.30 -1.22
C PRO A 59 -3.09 7.13 -0.23
N CYS A 60 -2.05 6.31 -0.32
CA CYS A 60 -1.71 5.28 0.65
C CYS A 60 -0.28 5.52 1.13
N LEU A 61 -0.08 5.53 2.45
CA LEU A 61 1.24 5.65 3.05
C LEU A 61 1.55 4.39 3.87
N GLY A 62 2.77 3.88 3.69
CA GLY A 62 3.26 2.65 4.31
C GLY A 62 4.77 2.53 4.07
N VAL A 63 5.38 1.56 4.71
CA VAL A 63 6.80 1.23 4.53
C VAL A 63 6.88 -0.18 3.95
N HIS A 64 7.41 -0.26 2.73
CA HIS A 64 7.54 -1.48 1.94
C HIS A 64 8.65 -2.39 2.51
N PRO A 65 8.53 -3.74 2.41
CA PRO A 65 9.51 -4.69 2.94
C PRO A 65 10.93 -4.60 2.35
N VAL A 66 11.08 -3.94 1.21
CA VAL A 66 12.37 -3.61 0.58
C VAL A 66 12.54 -2.10 0.62
N GLN A 67 13.69 -1.64 1.12
CA GLN A 67 14.05 -0.24 1.27
C GLN A 67 15.36 0.06 0.53
N GLY A 68 15.51 1.26 -0.01
CA GLY A 68 16.68 1.71 -0.75
C GLY A 68 16.28 2.45 -2.01
N LEU A 69 16.99 3.53 -2.35
CA LEU A 69 16.64 4.40 -3.48
C LEU A 69 17.22 3.90 -4.82
N SER A 70 18.30 3.14 -4.75
CA SER A 70 18.95 2.55 -5.93
C SER A 70 18.89 1.04 -5.84
N LEU A 71 18.96 0.36 -7.00
CA LEU A 71 19.03 -1.09 -7.04
C LEU A 71 20.22 -1.64 -6.22
N GLU A 72 21.32 -0.91 -6.14
CA GLU A 72 22.54 -1.33 -5.44
C GLU A 72 22.40 -1.23 -3.91
N ASP A 73 21.56 -0.29 -3.45
CA ASP A 73 21.34 0.01 -2.02
C ASP A 73 20.11 -0.71 -1.42
N GLN A 74 19.38 -1.49 -2.22
CA GLN A 74 18.19 -2.19 -1.76
C GLN A 74 18.52 -3.22 -0.67
N ARG A 75 17.80 -3.13 0.45
CA ARG A 75 17.91 -3.99 1.63
C ARG A 75 16.53 -4.33 2.20
N SER A 76 16.49 -5.30 3.12
CA SER A 76 15.28 -5.51 3.93
C SER A 76 14.93 -4.26 4.74
N VAL A 77 13.64 -4.02 4.93
CA VAL A 77 13.12 -3.03 5.87
C VAL A 77 13.53 -3.35 7.30
N THR A 78 13.68 -2.31 8.10
CA THR A 78 13.98 -2.38 9.52
C THR A 78 12.92 -1.65 10.35
N LEU A 79 12.87 -1.90 11.65
CA LEU A 79 12.00 -1.15 12.55
C LEU A 79 12.30 0.35 12.57
N LYS A 80 13.55 0.75 12.29
CA LYS A 80 13.94 2.17 12.23
C LYS A 80 13.28 2.91 11.07
N ASP A 81 13.11 2.24 9.93
CA ASP A 81 12.44 2.82 8.76
C ASP A 81 10.98 3.13 9.10
N LEU A 82 10.32 2.19 9.80
CA LEU A 82 8.96 2.38 10.27
C LEU A 82 8.86 3.48 11.34
N ASP A 83 9.74 3.48 12.34
CA ASP A 83 9.70 4.47 13.43
C ASP A 83 9.83 5.91 12.89
N ALA A 84 10.61 6.12 11.83
CA ALA A 84 10.71 7.40 11.14
C ALA A 84 9.45 7.77 10.34
N ALA A 85 8.73 6.78 9.82
CA ALA A 85 7.52 6.97 9.01
C ALA A 85 6.26 7.27 9.84
N LEU A 86 6.14 6.66 11.03
CA LEU A 86 4.92 6.71 11.85
C LEU A 86 4.39 8.13 12.14
N PRO A 87 5.22 9.12 12.53
CA PRO A 87 4.71 10.47 12.80
C PRO A 87 4.08 11.14 11.58
N ILE A 88 4.61 10.86 10.38
CA ILE A 88 4.13 11.44 9.13
C ILE A 88 2.81 10.81 8.72
N ILE A 89 2.69 9.48 8.84
CA ILE A 89 1.42 8.76 8.58
C ILE A 89 0.32 9.29 9.51
N GLU A 90 0.62 9.45 10.80
CA GLU A 90 -0.35 9.93 11.79
C GLU A 90 -0.79 11.38 11.50
N ASN A 91 0.12 12.22 11.02
CA ASN A 91 -0.19 13.60 10.62
C ASN A 91 -1.17 13.66 9.43
N TYR A 92 -1.14 12.66 8.55
CA TYR A 92 -1.96 12.62 7.34
C TYR A 92 -3.14 11.64 7.39
N LYS A 93 -3.39 10.98 8.53
CA LYS A 93 -4.38 9.89 8.68
C LYS A 93 -5.76 10.17 8.08
N ASP A 94 -6.28 11.40 8.21
CA ASP A 94 -7.62 11.77 7.73
C ASP A 94 -7.69 11.97 6.19
N GLN A 95 -6.53 11.95 5.51
CA GLN A 95 -6.41 12.06 4.06
C GLN A 95 -6.17 10.71 3.37
N LEU A 96 -5.84 9.66 4.14
CA LEU A 96 -5.40 8.38 3.58
C LEU A 96 -6.59 7.52 3.17
N LEU A 97 -6.44 6.85 2.02
CA LEU A 97 -7.32 5.78 1.63
C LEU A 97 -6.96 4.48 2.35
N ALA A 98 -5.67 4.17 2.49
CA ALA A 98 -5.16 2.93 3.08
C ALA A 98 -3.78 3.12 3.72
N ILE A 99 -3.36 2.13 4.51
CA ILE A 99 -1.96 1.93 4.89
C ILE A 99 -1.31 1.02 3.83
N GLY A 100 -0.31 1.53 3.12
CA GLY A 100 0.25 0.84 1.96
C GLY A 100 1.30 1.65 1.20
N GLU A 101 2.25 1.01 0.54
CA GLU A 101 2.41 -0.44 0.43
C GLU A 101 3.11 -1.04 1.66
N VAL A 102 2.59 -2.17 2.16
CA VAL A 102 3.16 -2.90 3.29
C VAL A 102 3.20 -4.38 2.97
N GLY A 103 4.10 -5.17 3.57
CA GLY A 103 4.06 -6.60 3.24
C GLY A 103 5.31 -7.36 3.62
N LEU A 104 5.49 -8.50 2.96
CA LEU A 104 6.67 -9.34 3.07
C LEU A 104 7.28 -9.59 1.69
N ASP A 105 8.60 -9.50 1.59
CA ASP A 105 9.37 -9.89 0.42
C ASP A 105 10.48 -10.87 0.85
N PHE A 106 10.22 -12.17 0.67
CA PHE A 106 11.16 -13.23 1.04
C PHE A 106 12.07 -13.65 -0.12
N SER A 107 12.27 -12.76 -1.09
CA SER A 107 13.26 -12.99 -2.13
C SER A 107 14.65 -13.14 -1.49
N PRO A 108 15.48 -14.12 -1.90
CA PRO A 108 16.78 -14.39 -1.27
C PRO A 108 17.73 -13.19 -1.22
N ARG A 109 17.56 -12.24 -2.14
CA ARG A 109 18.32 -10.99 -2.21
C ARG A 109 18.04 -10.06 -1.03
N PHE A 110 16.80 -10.01 -0.54
CA PHE A 110 16.37 -9.03 0.46
C PHE A 110 16.17 -9.64 1.83
N ALA A 111 15.67 -10.88 1.92
CA ALA A 111 15.48 -11.59 3.18
C ALA A 111 16.07 -13.01 3.10
N GLY A 112 17.41 -13.04 2.96
CA GLY A 112 18.19 -14.28 2.89
C GLY A 112 18.35 -14.96 4.26
N THR A 113 18.29 -14.19 5.35
CA THR A 113 18.40 -14.72 6.72
C THR A 113 17.05 -14.73 7.44
N ASP A 114 16.92 -15.55 8.48
CA ASP A 114 15.69 -15.63 9.26
C ASP A 114 15.47 -14.38 10.12
N GLU A 115 16.54 -13.70 10.54
CA GLU A 115 16.47 -12.41 11.23
C GLU A 115 15.84 -11.34 10.33
N GLN A 116 16.22 -11.29 9.04
CA GLN A 116 15.64 -10.33 8.09
C GLN A 116 14.15 -10.62 7.86
N LYS A 117 13.77 -11.88 7.69
CA LYS A 117 12.36 -12.27 7.53
C LYS A 117 11.55 -11.90 8.78
N GLU A 118 12.10 -12.15 9.96
CA GLU A 118 11.43 -11.80 11.22
C GLU A 118 11.28 -10.30 11.37
N GLU A 119 12.29 -9.50 11.00
CA GLU A 119 12.18 -8.05 11.04
C GLU A 119 11.10 -7.51 10.10
N GLN A 120 10.99 -8.05 8.87
CA GLN A 120 9.86 -7.71 7.98
C GLN A 120 8.50 -8.04 8.60
N ARG A 121 8.38 -9.20 9.27
CA ARG A 121 7.14 -9.58 9.98
C ARG A 121 6.81 -8.58 11.09
N GLN A 122 7.78 -8.17 11.88
CA GLN A 122 7.56 -7.19 12.96
C GLN A 122 7.13 -5.82 12.42
N VAL A 123 7.74 -5.38 11.31
CA VAL A 123 7.33 -4.15 10.60
C VAL A 123 5.88 -4.27 10.10
N LEU A 124 5.53 -5.37 9.44
CA LEU A 124 4.18 -5.61 8.95
C LEU A 124 3.14 -5.68 10.09
N ILE A 125 3.45 -6.36 11.19
CA ILE A 125 2.57 -6.43 12.38
C ILE A 125 2.23 -5.02 12.88
N ARG A 126 3.23 -4.15 13.04
CA ARG A 126 3.00 -2.78 13.52
C ARG A 126 2.17 -1.95 12.53
N GLN A 127 2.35 -2.15 11.23
CA GLN A 127 1.55 -1.47 10.22
C GLN A 127 0.10 -1.99 10.16
N ILE A 128 -0.12 -3.29 10.41
CA ILE A 128 -1.48 -3.86 10.58
C ILE A 128 -2.15 -3.24 11.81
N GLN A 129 -1.44 -3.14 12.94
CA GLN A 129 -1.96 -2.52 14.16
C GLN A 129 -2.30 -1.03 13.95
N LEU A 130 -1.46 -0.32 13.19
CA LEU A 130 -1.72 1.06 12.78
C LEU A 130 -3.00 1.16 11.94
N ALA A 131 -3.15 0.33 10.91
CA ALA A 131 -4.33 0.30 10.06
C ALA A 131 -5.61 0.02 10.87
N LYS A 132 -5.57 -0.95 11.81
CA LYS A 132 -6.69 -1.22 12.74
C LYS A 132 -7.02 -0.01 13.59
N ARG A 133 -6.02 0.64 14.19
CA ARG A 133 -6.21 1.83 15.04
C ARG A 133 -6.81 3.01 14.27
N LEU A 134 -6.41 3.18 13.02
CA LEU A 134 -6.91 4.25 12.14
C LEU A 134 -8.20 3.87 11.40
N ASN A 135 -8.68 2.64 11.56
CA ASN A 135 -9.79 2.08 10.79
C ASN A 135 -9.60 2.24 9.27
N LEU A 136 -8.38 1.98 8.81
CA LEU A 136 -7.98 2.05 7.41
C LEU A 136 -7.74 0.66 6.82
N PRO A 137 -8.00 0.48 5.51
CA PRO A 137 -7.62 -0.71 4.78
C PRO A 137 -6.09 -0.87 4.65
N LEU A 138 -5.65 -2.06 4.23
CA LEU A 138 -4.25 -2.35 3.88
C LEU A 138 -4.10 -2.57 2.37
N ASN A 139 -3.00 -2.07 1.78
CA ASN A 139 -2.53 -2.43 0.43
C ASN A 139 -1.22 -3.23 0.57
N VAL A 140 -1.24 -4.51 0.15
CA VAL A 140 -0.28 -5.53 0.64
C VAL A 140 0.61 -6.14 -0.45
N HIS A 141 1.93 -6.07 -0.24
CA HIS A 141 2.97 -6.81 -0.96
C HIS A 141 3.16 -8.23 -0.42
N SER A 142 3.43 -9.19 -1.30
CA SER A 142 3.70 -10.58 -0.86
C SER A 142 4.63 -11.41 -1.76
N ARG A 143 5.73 -10.81 -2.24
CA ARG A 143 6.66 -11.52 -3.14
C ARG A 143 7.42 -12.63 -2.42
N SER A 144 7.39 -13.84 -2.98
CA SER A 144 7.98 -15.06 -2.40
C SER A 144 7.48 -15.38 -0.97
N ALA A 145 6.41 -14.72 -0.51
CA ALA A 145 5.95 -14.73 0.87
C ALA A 145 4.43 -14.80 1.00
N GLY A 146 3.70 -15.25 -0.04
CA GLY A 146 2.23 -15.29 -0.05
C GLY A 146 1.62 -16.01 1.17
N ARG A 147 2.00 -17.27 1.41
CA ARG A 147 1.51 -18.04 2.58
C ARG A 147 1.89 -17.39 3.93
N PRO A 148 3.16 -17.01 4.18
CA PRO A 148 3.53 -16.25 5.37
C PRO A 148 2.69 -14.99 5.58
N THR A 149 2.45 -14.20 4.53
CA THR A 149 1.69 -12.95 4.59
C THR A 149 0.24 -13.21 4.99
N ILE A 150 -0.43 -14.16 4.36
CA ILE A 150 -1.83 -14.50 4.67
C ILE A 150 -1.98 -15.03 6.08
N ASN A 151 -1.07 -15.90 6.52
CA ASN A 151 -1.10 -16.44 7.89
C ASN A 151 -0.95 -15.31 8.90
N LEU A 152 0.00 -14.39 8.66
CA LEU A 152 0.22 -13.25 9.54
C LEU A 152 -0.99 -12.29 9.58
N LEU A 153 -1.61 -12.01 8.44
CA LEU A 153 -2.82 -11.19 8.36
C LEU A 153 -3.97 -11.82 9.18
N ARG A 154 -4.14 -13.14 9.13
CA ARG A 154 -5.15 -13.86 9.93
C ARG A 154 -4.79 -13.85 11.42
N GLU A 155 -3.54 -14.11 11.77
CA GLU A 155 -3.05 -14.06 13.16
C GLU A 155 -3.25 -12.68 13.80
N GLN A 156 -3.15 -11.60 13.01
CA GLN A 156 -3.40 -10.23 13.47
C GLN A 156 -4.87 -9.79 13.36
N GLU A 157 -5.77 -10.68 12.95
CA GLU A 157 -7.19 -10.40 12.70
C GLU A 157 -7.39 -9.19 11.77
N ALA A 158 -6.56 -9.10 10.72
CA ALA A 158 -6.61 -8.01 9.75
C ALA A 158 -7.88 -8.05 8.87
N GLU A 159 -8.72 -9.08 9.01
CA GLU A 159 -10.00 -9.23 8.30
C GLU A 159 -11.00 -8.13 8.67
N THR A 160 -10.78 -7.42 9.78
CA THR A 160 -11.56 -6.23 10.17
C THR A 160 -11.14 -4.96 9.43
N CYS A 161 -9.93 -4.93 8.86
CA CYS A 161 -9.52 -3.91 7.91
C CYS A 161 -10.03 -4.37 6.54
N GLU A 162 -10.86 -3.57 5.88
CA GLU A 162 -11.19 -3.84 4.46
C GLU A 162 -9.85 -3.99 3.71
N THR A 163 -9.53 -5.14 3.12
CA THR A 163 -8.20 -5.33 2.51
C THR A 163 -8.32 -5.02 1.03
N VAL A 164 -7.62 -4.00 0.54
CA VAL A 164 -7.49 -3.73 -0.89
C VAL A 164 -6.24 -4.47 -1.35
N THR A 165 -6.38 -5.77 -1.62
CA THR A 165 -5.27 -6.61 -2.09
C THR A 165 -5.62 -7.25 -3.42
N PHE A 166 -4.77 -7.11 -4.44
CA PHE A 166 -4.61 -8.13 -5.48
C PHE A 166 -3.21 -8.18 -6.09
N ASP A 167 -2.52 -9.29 -5.82
CA ASP A 167 -1.88 -10.08 -6.87
C ASP A 167 -2.07 -11.61 -6.61
N ILE A 168 -2.02 -12.38 -7.68
CA ILE A 168 -2.82 -13.57 -8.04
C ILE A 168 -2.51 -14.85 -7.25
N TYR A 169 -3.51 -15.48 -6.59
CA TYR A 169 -3.79 -16.95 -6.57
C TYR A 169 -4.97 -17.39 -5.65
N LEU A 170 -5.58 -16.51 -4.84
CA LEU A 170 -6.50 -16.93 -3.75
C LEU A 170 -7.99 -16.54 -3.88
N LEU A 171 -8.44 -16.07 -5.03
CA LEU A 171 -9.86 -15.78 -5.27
C LEU A 171 -10.72 -17.01 -5.60
N ARG A 172 -10.42 -18.17 -5.02
CA ARG A 172 -11.26 -19.36 -5.22
C ARG A 172 -12.31 -19.60 -4.15
N ASN A 173 -12.33 -18.85 -3.04
CA ASN A 173 -13.46 -18.89 -2.12
C ASN A 173 -13.52 -17.66 -1.21
N ARG A 174 -14.62 -16.90 -1.36
CA ARG A 174 -15.19 -15.92 -0.41
C ARG A 174 -14.41 -14.63 -0.16
N PHE A 175 -14.63 -13.63 -1.01
CA PHE A 175 -14.85 -12.26 -0.54
C PHE A 175 -15.95 -11.64 -1.39
N THR A 176 -17.13 -11.50 -0.80
CA THR A 176 -18.28 -10.85 -1.43
C THR A 176 -18.09 -9.34 -1.34
N CYS A 177 -17.90 -8.71 -2.50
CA CYS A 177 -18.16 -7.29 -2.71
C CYS A 177 -19.60 -6.98 -2.24
N THR A 178 -19.76 -6.38 -1.06
CA THR A 178 -21.06 -5.97 -0.54
C THR A 178 -21.55 -4.73 -1.30
N ARG A 179 -22.43 -5.03 -2.25
CA ARG A 179 -23.36 -4.16 -2.96
C ARG A 179 -23.78 -2.88 -2.21
N THR A 180 -23.56 -1.75 -2.89
CA THR A 180 -24.54 -0.69 -3.21
C THR A 180 -25.66 -0.43 -2.20
N ARG A 181 -25.63 0.76 -1.58
CA ARG A 181 -26.82 1.46 -1.04
C ARG A 181 -27.94 1.45 -2.09
N LYS A 182 -29.06 0.80 -1.78
CA LYS A 182 -30.35 1.18 -2.36
C LYS A 182 -30.91 2.32 -1.52
N THR A 183 -30.80 3.54 -2.01
CA THR A 183 -31.70 4.64 -1.63
C THR A 183 -33.11 4.25 -2.10
N GLY A 184 -34.08 4.33 -1.19
CA GLY A 184 -35.46 3.91 -1.45
C GLY A 184 -36.23 4.84 -2.40
N THR A 185 -37.39 4.37 -2.85
CA THR A 185 -38.68 5.08 -2.73
C THR A 185 -39.82 4.24 -3.32
N LYS A 186 -40.93 4.27 -2.57
CA LYS A 186 -42.29 3.76 -2.81
C LYS A 186 -42.53 2.26 -2.65
#